data_AF-T1CT58-F1
#
_entry.id   AF-T1CT58-F1
#
_cell.length_a   1.000
_cell.length_b   1.000
_cell.length_c   1.000
_cell.angle_alpha   90.00
_cell.angle_beta   90.00
_cell.angle_gamma   90.00
#
_symmetry.space_group_name_H-M   'P 1'
#
loop_
_entity.id
_entity.type
_entity.pdbx_description
1 polymer ?
#
loop_
_entity_poly.entity_id
_entity_poly.type
_entity_poly.pdbx_seq_one_letter_code
_entity_poly.pdbx_strand_id
1 'polypeptide(L)' 'MEIAGADGRRRIPLERLYDAQGDGIRRHRMAPGELLVAVHLPKDARERAATYLKLRVRPSFDFPELGVAAAGR' A
#
# COMPACT_ATOMS: atom_id res chain seq x y z
N MET A 1 -0.93 -3.11 -8.16
CA MET A 1 -0.50 -1.72 -8.38
C MET A 1 -0.20 -1.55 -9.85
N GLU A 2 -0.83 -0.58 -10.51
CA GLU A 2 -0.54 -0.23 -11.91
C GLU A 2 0.33 1.01 -11.94
N ILE A 3 1.44 0.92 -12.66
CA ILE A 3 2.47 1.95 -12.77
C ILE A 3 2.64 2.30 -14.24
N ALA A 4 2.71 3.59 -14.55
CA ALA A 4 2.96 4.10 -15.90
C ALA A 4 4.20 4.98 -15.93
N GLY A 5 4.97 4.92 -17.01
CA GLY A 5 6.15 5.76 -17.26
C GLY A 5 6.38 5.93 -18.76
N ALA A 6 7.51 6.54 -19.12
CA ALA A 6 7.88 6.75 -20.54
C ALA A 6 7.96 5.44 -21.35
N ASP A 7 8.35 4.34 -20.69
CA ASP A 7 8.50 3.02 -21.32
C ASP A 7 7.20 2.19 -21.29
N GLY A 8 6.06 2.79 -20.94
CA GLY A 8 4.76 2.15 -20.95
C GLY A 8 4.19 1.84 -19.55
N ARG A 9 3.42 0.74 -19.44
CA ARG A 9 2.69 0.38 -18.22
C ARG A 9 3.09 -0.99 -17.71
N ARG A 10 3.11 -1.14 -16.38
CA ARG A 10 3.33 -2.42 -15.71
C ARG A 10 2.41 -2.59 -14.50
N ARG A 11 2.15 -3.85 -14.15
CA ARG A 11 1.38 -4.22 -12.96
C ARG A 11 2.23 -5.06 -12.02
N ILE A 12 2.29 -4.66 -10.76
CA ILE A 12 3.01 -5.38 -9.70
C ILE A 12 2.11 -5.63 -8.48
N PRO A 13 2.39 -6.65 -7.67
CA PRO A 13 1.80 -6.83 -6.33
C PRO A 13 2.13 -5.64 -5.40
N LEU A 14 1.30 -5.38 -4.39
CA LEU A 14 1.48 -4.27 -3.45
C LEU A 14 2.79 -4.41 -2.66
N GLU A 15 3.11 -5.61 -2.22
CA GLU A 15 4.32 -5.94 -1.47
C GLU A 15 5.61 -5.70 -2.27
N ARG A 16 5.52 -5.62 -3.61
CA ARG A 16 6.67 -5.29 -4.47
C ARG A 16 6.82 -3.79 -4.74
N LEU A 17 5.86 -2.96 -4.31
CA LEU A 17 5.93 -1.51 -4.47
C LEU A 17 6.93 -0.89 -3.51
N TYR A 18 6.92 -1.33 -2.25
CA TYR A 18 7.82 -0.84 -1.20
C TYR A 18 9.19 -1.52 -1.28
N ASP A 19 10.19 -0.87 -0.70
CA ASP A 19 11.51 -1.46 -0.64
C ASP A 19 11.61 -2.56 0.43
N ALA A 20 12.25 -3.69 0.10
CA ALA A 20 12.30 -4.84 0.99
C ALA A 20 13.25 -4.65 2.18
N GLN A 21 14.19 -3.71 2.05
CA GLN A 21 15.12 -3.33 3.09
C GLN A 21 14.38 -2.65 4.25
N GLY A 22 13.31 -1.90 3.96
CA GLY A 22 12.48 -1.27 4.98
C GLY A 22 13.19 -0.20 5.82
N ASP A 23 14.35 0.29 5.38
CA ASP A 23 15.18 1.27 6.12
C ASP A 23 14.66 2.71 6.03
N GLY A 24 13.67 2.96 5.19
CA GLY A 24 13.07 4.28 4.98
C GLY A 24 13.88 5.22 4.07
N ILE A 25 15.11 4.86 3.68
CA ILE A 25 15.93 5.65 2.73
C ILE A 25 15.30 5.56 1.35
N ARG A 26 14.98 4.33 0.92
CA ARG A 26 14.21 4.08 -0.29
C ARG A 26 12.80 3.65 0.08
N ARG A 27 11.84 4.56 -0.13
CA ARG A 27 10.41 4.31 0.16
C ARG A 27 9.72 3.36 -0.82
N HIS A 28 10.12 3.34 -2.09
CA HIS A 28 9.48 2.51 -3.12
C HIS A 28 10.43 2.12 -4.25
N ARG A 29 10.02 1.11 -5.03
CA ARG A 29 10.77 0.51 -6.13
C ARG A 29 10.39 1.03 -7.52
N MET A 30 9.67 2.14 -7.59
CA MET A 30 9.42 2.85 -8.86
C MET A 30 10.70 3.51 -9.38
N ALA A 31 10.88 3.50 -10.69
CA ALA A 31 11.95 4.21 -11.39
C ALA A 31 11.62 5.72 -11.49
N PRO A 32 12.63 6.58 -11.71
CA PRO A 32 12.39 7.99 -11.99
C PRO A 32 11.40 8.19 -13.14
N GLY A 33 10.43 9.09 -12.98
CA GLY A 33 9.40 9.36 -13.99
C GLY A 33 8.25 8.36 -14.03
N GLU A 34 8.28 7.29 -13.22
CA GLU A 34 7.12 6.41 -13.06
C GLU A 34 6.08 6.98 -12.08
N LEU A 35 4.81 6.73 -12.39
CA LEU A 35 3.65 7.15 -11.62
C LEU A 35 2.79 5.94 -11.25
N LEU A 36 2.36 5.84 -9.99
CA LEU A 36 1.30 4.92 -9.58
C LEU A 36 -0.03 5.47 -10.10
N VAL A 37 -0.64 4.79 -11.07
CA VAL A 37 -1.84 5.28 -11.77
C VAL A 37 -3.12 4.56 -11.37
N ALA A 38 -3.03 3.34 -10.83
CA ALA A 38 -4.21 2.64 -10.32
C ALA A 38 -3.88 1.60 -9.23
N VAL A 39 -4.87 1.37 -8.36
CA VAL A 39 -4.91 0.26 -7.41
C VAL A 39 -6.00 -0.70 -7.86
N HIS A 40 -5.65 -1.98 -7.96
CA HIS A 40 -6.57 -3.03 -8.41
C HIS A 40 -6.82 -3.98 -7.26
N LEU A 41 -8.08 -4.08 -6.82
CA LEU A 41 -8.51 -5.03 -5.81
C LEU A 41 -9.12 -6.28 -6.48
N PRO A 42 -9.02 -7.47 -5.87
CA PRO A 42 -9.78 -8.64 -6.29
C PRO A 42 -11.29 -8.35 -6.32
N LYS A 43 -12.03 -9.04 -7.20
CA LYS A 43 -13.49 -8.82 -7.35
C LYS A 43 -14.26 -9.13 -6.06
N ASP A 44 -13.82 -10.14 -5.31
CA ASP A 44 -14.38 -10.61 -4.04
C ASP A 44 -13.98 -9.73 -2.83
N ALA A 45 -13.16 -8.68 -3.02
CA ALA A 45 -12.65 -7.89 -1.90
C ALA A 45 -13.77 -7.24 -1.07
N ARG A 46 -14.92 -6.92 -1.70
CA ARG A 46 -16.09 -6.33 -1.03
C ARG A 46 -16.87 -7.31 -0.15
N GLU A 47 -16.66 -8.61 -0.33
CA GLU A 47 -17.35 -9.66 0.42
C GLU A 47 -16.67 -9.96 1.77
N ARG A 48 -15.49 -9.39 2.01
CA ARG A 48 -14.71 -9.65 3.22
C ARG A 48 -15.10 -8.72 4.36
N ALA A 49 -15.32 -9.28 5.54
CA ALA A 49 -15.33 -8.50 6.77
C ALA A 49 -13.90 -8.06 7.07
N ALA A 50 -13.68 -6.74 7.19
CA ALA A 50 -12.37 -6.16 7.43
C ALA A 50 -12.41 -5.17 8.60
N THR A 51 -11.32 -5.11 9.34
CA THR A 51 -11.13 -4.14 10.43
C THR A 51 -9.71 -3.56 10.39
N TYR A 52 -9.57 -2.36 10.95
CA TYR A 52 -8.30 -1.69 11.14
C TYR A 52 -8.23 -1.09 12.54
N LEU A 53 -7.23 -1.49 13.30
CA LEU A 53 -6.93 -0.95 14.62
C LEU A 53 -5.72 -0.02 14.53
N LYS A 54 -5.90 1.20 15.05
CA LYS A 54 -4.88 2.25 15.08
C LYS A 54 -4.51 2.59 16.52
N LEU A 55 -3.34 2.16 16.96
CA LEU A 55 -2.75 2.57 18.23
C LEU A 55 -2.18 3.99 18.11
N ARG A 56 -2.49 4.84 19.08
CA ARG A 56 -2.19 6.28 19.07
C ARG A 56 -2.27 6.87 20.47
N VAL A 57 -1.52 7.94 20.73
CA VAL A 57 -1.47 8.64 22.02
C VAL A 57 -2.67 9.57 22.18
N ARG A 58 -2.98 10.35 21.14
CA ARG A 58 -4.16 11.22 21.09
C ARG A 58 -5.32 10.53 20.39
N PRO A 59 -6.58 10.87 20.74
CA PRO A 59 -7.74 10.22 20.15
C PRO A 59 -7.86 10.42 18.63
N SER A 60 -7.21 11.44 18.07
CA SER A 60 -7.18 11.75 16.63
C SER A 60 -5.90 12.50 16.23
N PHE A 61 -5.71 12.75 14.93
CA PHE A 61 -4.62 13.50 14.29
C PHE A 61 -3.24 12.82 14.24
N ASP A 62 -2.91 11.94 15.19
CA ASP A 62 -1.61 11.22 15.19
C ASP A 62 -1.46 10.24 14.02
N PHE A 63 -0.22 9.97 13.62
CA PHE A 63 0.12 8.77 12.87
C PHE A 63 -0.07 7.51 13.74
N PRO A 64 -0.23 6.30 13.14
CA PRO A 64 -0.25 5.07 13.93
C PRO A 64 1.13 4.83 14.56
N GLU A 65 1.18 4.64 15.88
CA GLU A 65 2.33 4.00 16.54
C GLU A 65 2.40 2.52 16.15
N LEU A 66 1.22 1.90 15.99
CA LEU A 66 1.02 0.58 15.44
C LEU A 66 -0.31 0.55 14.69
N GLY A 67 -0.31 -0.08 13.52
CA GLY A 67 -1.52 -0.36 12.74
C GLY A 67 -1.66 -1.84 12.49
N VAL A 68 -2.83 -2.41 12.79
CA VAL A 68 -3.16 -3.80 12.45
C VAL A 68 -4.38 -3.81 11.55
N ALA A 69 -4.23 -4.35 10.35
CA ALA A 69 -5.33 -4.65 9.46
C ALA A 69 -5.61 -6.16 9.49
N ALA A 70 -6.88 -6.54 9.59
CA ALA A 70 -7.30 -7.93 9.50
C ALA A 70 -8.53 -8.03 8.58
N ALA A 71 -8.61 -9.14 7.84
CA ALA A 71 -9.74 -9.45 6.98
C ALA A 71 -10.05 -10.94 7.06
N GLY A 72 -11.34 -11.28 7.16
CA GLY A 72 -11.84 -12.64 7.26
C GLY A 72 -13.11 -12.83 6.43
N ARG A 73 -13.62 -14.06 6.46
CA ARG A 73 -14.98 -14.38 6.00
C ARG A 73 -15.93 -14.34 7.18
#